data_AF-A0A3D5K3Y0-F1
#
_entry.id   AF-A0A3D5K3Y0-F1
#
_cell.length_a   1.000
_cell.length_b   1.000
_cell.length_c   1.000
_cell.angle_alpha   90.00
_cell.angle_beta   90.00
_cell.angle_gamma   90.00
#
_symmetry.space_group_name_H-M   'P 1'
#
loop_
_entity.id
_entity.type
_entity.pdbx_description
1 polymer ?
#
loop_
_entity_poly.entity_id
_entity_poly.type
_entity_poly.pdbx_seq_one_letter_code
_entity_poly.pdbx_strand_id
1 'polypeptide(L)'
;MHRAIQLTPVSPHMLFDRTLVLEPSTEVGMEVLGRRAATCTVDGRSVADLVGGDRVMCTAADRVVRLVTFGPRDLRGLLVNRFGLADR
;
A
#
# COMPACT_ATOMS: atom_id res chain seq x y z
N MET A 1 -5.30 18.72 -2.68
CA MET A 1 -5.55 17.31 -2.33
C MET A 1 -4.22 16.59 -2.33
N HIS A 2 -3.84 15.93 -1.24
CA HIS A 2 -2.60 15.17 -1.18
C HIS A 2 -2.89 13.71 -1.57
N ARG A 3 -2.25 13.24 -2.64
CA ARG A 3 -2.29 11.84 -3.08
C ARG A 3 -0.85 11.35 -3.15
N ALA A 4 -0.62 10.12 -2.74
CA ALA A 4 0.69 9.49 -2.81
C ALA A 4 0.51 7.97 -2.91
N ILE A 5 1.53 7.28 -3.40
CA ILE A 5 1.68 5.84 -3.27
C ILE A 5 2.70 5.59 -2.17
N GLN A 6 2.37 4.71 -1.22
CA GLN A 6 3.30 4.27 -0.19
C GLN A 6 3.78 2.86 -0.51
N LEU A 7 5.09 2.68 -0.63
CA LEU A 7 5.72 1.36 -0.81
C LEU A 7 6.53 1.03 0.44
N THR A 8 6.13 -0.01 1.16
CA THR A 8 6.82 -0.47 2.37
C THR A 8 7.28 -1.92 2.18
N PRO A 9 8.60 -2.17 2.09
CA PRO A 9 9.13 -3.52 2.11
C PRO A 9 8.82 -4.21 3.45
N VAL A 10 8.49 -5.50 3.43
CA VAL A 10 8.25 -6.29 4.65
C VAL A 10 9.44 -7.20 4.88
N SER A 11 10.08 -7.07 6.04
CA SER A 11 11.29 -7.83 6.43
C SER A 11 12.38 -7.86 5.35
N PRO A 12 12.74 -6.71 4.75
CA PRO A 12 13.75 -6.68 3.70
C PRO A 12 15.13 -7.06 4.27
N HIS A 13 15.89 -7.84 3.51
CA HIS A 13 17.28 -8.16 3.81
C HIS A 13 18.22 -7.32 2.93
N MET A 14 18.04 -5.99 2.96
CA MET A 14 18.80 -5.01 2.18
C MET A 14 19.17 -3.80 3.05
N LEU A 15 20.20 -3.04 2.66
CA LEU A 15 20.61 -1.82 3.36
C LEU A 15 19.56 -0.69 3.30
N PHE A 16 18.70 -0.74 2.29
CA PHE A 16 17.55 0.16 2.17
C PHE A 16 16.27 -0.61 2.49
N ASP A 17 15.65 -0.27 3.61
CA ASP A 17 14.49 -0.96 4.18
C ASP A 17 13.33 -0.02 4.52
N ARG A 18 13.45 1.26 4.13
CA ARG A 18 12.50 2.31 4.51
C ARG A 18 11.31 2.35 3.56
N THR A 19 10.19 2.80 4.11
CA THR A 19 9.01 3.18 3.33
C THR A 19 9.36 4.31 2.36
N LEU A 20 8.94 4.16 1.11
CA LEU A 20 8.96 5.21 0.08
C LEU A 20 7.58 5.86 -0.03
N VAL A 21 7.55 7.19 -0.12
CA VAL A 21 6.35 7.98 -0.44
C VAL A 21 6.55 8.57 -1.83
N LEU A 22 5.74 8.11 -2.78
CA LEU A 22 5.89 8.38 -4.21
C LEU A 22 4.76 9.26 -4.72
N GLU A 23 5.00 9.95 -5.84
CA GLU A 23 3.96 10.68 -6.54
C GLU A 23 2.84 9.74 -7.00
N PRO A 24 1.59 10.21 -7.06
CA PRO A 24 0.47 9.37 -7.49
C PRO A 24 0.58 8.92 -8.96
N SER A 25 1.37 9.61 -9.78
CA SER A 25 1.68 9.26 -11.17
C SER A 25 2.81 8.23 -11.30
N THR A 26 3.50 7.88 -10.21
CA THR A 26 4.59 6.90 -10.26
C THR A 26 4.05 5.49 -10.52
N GLU A 27 4.61 4.82 -11.52
CA GLU A 27 4.38 3.39 -11.74
C GLU A 27 5.39 2.56 -10.91
N VAL A 28 4.88 1.65 -10.09
CA VAL A 28 5.68 0.76 -9.26
C VAL A 28 5.64 -0.64 -9.85
N GLY A 29 6.79 -1.12 -10.34
CA GLY A 29 6.96 -2.48 -10.84
C GLY A 29 7.66 -3.38 -9.84
N MET A 30 7.15 -4.60 -9.68
CA MET A 30 7.76 -5.65 -8.87
C MET A 30 7.84 -6.94 -9.68
N GLU A 31 9.02 -7.55 -9.74
CA GLU A 31 9.25 -8.80 -10.47
C GLU A 31 9.67 -9.90 -9.49
N VAL A 32 9.12 -11.09 -9.67
CA VAL A 32 9.51 -12.27 -8.90
C VAL A 32 10.74 -12.90 -9.56
N LEU A 33 11.93 -12.66 -9.00
CA LEU A 33 13.19 -13.17 -9.59
C LEU A 33 13.56 -14.60 -9.15
N GLY A 34 12.96 -15.11 -8.08
CA GLY A 34 13.32 -16.39 -7.46
C GLY A 34 12.49 -17.59 -7.94
N ARG A 35 12.86 -18.79 -7.47
CA ARG A 35 12.10 -20.03 -7.73
C ARG A 35 10.89 -20.24 -6.81
N ARG A 36 10.79 -19.44 -5.75
CA ARG A 36 9.67 -19.51 -4.81
C ARG A 36 8.52 -18.70 -5.39
N ALA A 37 7.35 -19.33 -5.48
CA ALA A 37 6.13 -18.63 -5.83
C ALA A 37 5.78 -17.59 -4.76
N ALA A 38 5.09 -16.54 -5.19
CA ALA A 38 4.49 -15.52 -4.32
C ALA A 38 2.98 -15.48 -4.58
N THR A 39 2.23 -14.87 -3.67
CA THR A 39 0.80 -14.62 -3.86
C THR A 39 0.57 -13.12 -3.84
N CYS A 40 -0.06 -12.60 -4.90
CA CYS A 40 -0.52 -11.23 -4.97
C CYS A 40 -1.87 -11.13 -4.24
N THR A 41 -1.94 -10.20 -3.28
CA THR A 41 -3.19 -9.91 -2.57
C THR A 41 -3.56 -8.45 -2.73
N VAL A 42 -4.85 -8.18 -2.91
CA VAL A 42 -5.44 -6.84 -2.99
C VAL A 42 -6.56 -6.78 -1.97
N ASP A 43 -6.54 -5.78 -1.11
CA ASP A 43 -7.52 -5.60 -0.02
C ASP A 43 -7.76 -6.87 0.82
N GLY A 44 -6.68 -7.63 1.08
CA GLY A 44 -6.70 -8.86 1.88
C GLY A 44 -7.21 -10.12 1.14
N ARG A 45 -7.48 -10.04 -0.17
CA ARG A 45 -7.93 -11.19 -0.98
C ARG A 45 -6.83 -11.59 -1.96
N SER A 46 -6.59 -12.90 -2.09
CA SER A 46 -5.70 -13.41 -3.14
C SER A 46 -6.31 -13.15 -4.51
N VAL A 47 -5.51 -12.57 -5.41
CA VAL A 47 -5.93 -12.25 -6.78
C VAL A 47 -5.10 -12.98 -7.83
N ALA A 48 -3.88 -13.42 -7.48
CA ALA A 48 -3.02 -14.20 -8.36
C ALA A 48 -1.94 -14.93 -7.56
N ASP A 49 -1.57 -16.13 -8.01
CA ASP A 49 -0.28 -16.73 -7.68
C ASP A 49 0.74 -16.31 -8.75
N LEU A 50 1.95 -15.97 -8.30
CA LEU A 50 3.03 -15.45 -9.12
C LEU A 50 4.22 -16.41 -9.08
N VAL A 51 4.78 -16.72 -10.23
CA VAL A 51 5.99 -17.54 -10.37
C VAL A 51 7.18 -16.69 -10.83
N GLY A 52 8.35 -17.29 -10.89
CA GLY A 52 9.56 -16.60 -11.35
C GLY A 52 9.39 -16.02 -12.76
N GLY A 53 9.72 -14.74 -12.92
CA GLY A 53 9.55 -13.95 -14.14
C GLY A 53 8.23 -13.17 -14.20
N ASP A 54 7.26 -13.48 -13.34
CA ASP A 54 6.02 -12.70 -13.29
C ASP A 54 6.26 -11.31 -12.71
N ARG A 55 5.49 -10.34 -13.21
CA ARG A 55 5.59 -8.94 -12.83
C ARG A 55 4.24 -8.36 -12.43
N VAL A 56 4.24 -7.60 -11.34
CA VAL A 56 3.11 -6.80 -10.88
C VAL A 56 3.43 -5.33 -11.13
N MET A 57 2.48 -4.61 -11.74
CA MET A 57 2.54 -3.17 -11.93
C MET A 57 1.45 -2.51 -11.10
N CYS A 58 1.81 -1.51 -10.31
CA CYS A 58 0.90 -0.72 -9.50
C CYS A 58 0.99 0.76 -9.88
N THR A 59 -0.16 1.38 -10.09
CA THR A 59 -0.30 2.82 -10.39
C THR A 59 -1.59 3.33 -9.75
N ALA A 60 -1.74 4.65 -9.64
CA ALA A 60 -2.99 5.21 -9.16
C ALA A 60 -4.13 4.93 -10.16
N ALA A 61 -5.26 4.45 -9.65
CA ALA A 61 -6.45 4.20 -10.47
C ALA A 61 -7.08 5.52 -10.96
N ASP A 62 -7.62 5.50 -12.19
CA ASP A 62 -8.40 6.60 -12.76
C ASP A 62 -9.71 6.86 -12.00
N ARG A 63 -10.25 5.81 -11.37
CA ARG A 63 -11.50 5.85 -10.63
C ARG A 63 -11.23 5.70 -9.13
N VAL A 64 -11.59 6.73 -8.37
CA VAL A 64 -11.43 6.75 -6.91
C VAL A 64 -12.73 6.34 -6.23
N VAL A 65 -12.63 5.52 -5.18
CA VAL A 65 -13.78 5.13 -4.35
C VAL A 65 -14.43 6.34 -3.68
N ARG A 66 -15.76 6.37 -3.67
CA ARG A 66 -16.54 7.40 -2.98
C ARG A 66 -17.10 6.82 -1.69
N LEU A 67 -16.63 7.31 -0.55
CA LEU A 67 -17.08 6.88 0.77
C LEU A 67 -18.17 7.85 1.29
N VAL A 68 -19.23 7.30 1.87
CA VAL A 68 -20.26 8.07 2.60
C VAL A 68 -19.78 8.27 4.04
N THR A 69 -19.93 9.48 4.56
CA THR A 69 -19.54 9.83 5.94
C THR A 69 -20.68 10.54 6.65
N PHE A 70 -20.84 10.30 7.95
CA PHE A 70 -21.79 11.01 8.81
C PHE A 70 -21.02 12.01 9.68
N GLY A 71 -21.43 13.28 9.68
CA GLY A 71 -20.77 14.33 10.47
C GLY A 71 -19.40 14.80 9.94
N PRO A 72 -18.72 15.70 10.67
CA PRO A 72 -17.39 16.19 10.31
C PRO A 72 -16.33 15.09 10.40
N ARG A 73 -15.34 15.10 9.51
CA ARG A 73 -14.25 14.11 9.50
C ARG A 73 -13.15 14.52 10.50
N ASP A 74 -13.03 13.76 11.59
CA ASP A 74 -11.90 13.87 12.51
C ASP A 74 -10.98 12.63 12.39
N LEU A 75 -10.09 12.65 11.40
CA LEU A 75 -9.12 11.56 11.22
C LEU A 75 -8.17 11.44 12.41
N ARG A 76 -7.74 12.57 13.01
CA ARG A 76 -6.81 12.57 14.14
C ARG A 76 -7.45 11.87 15.34
N GLY A 77 -8.66 12.26 15.73
CA GLY A 77 -9.37 11.64 16.84
C GLY A 77 -9.64 10.15 16.61
N LEU A 78 -9.97 9.76 15.37
CA LEU A 78 -10.12 8.34 15.00
C LEU A 78 -8.81 7.56 15.18
N LEU A 79 -7.67 8.12 14.77
CA LEU A 79 -6.36 7.47 14.94
C LEU A 79 -5.97 7.38 16.42
N VAL A 80 -6.16 8.47 17.18
CA VAL A 80 -5.89 8.51 18.63
C VAL A 80 -6.69 7.43 19.35
N ASN A 81 -8.00 7.35 19.11
CA ASN A 81 -8.87 6.36 19.73
C ASN A 81 -8.53 4.94 19.31
N ARG A 82 -8.40 4.69 18.00
CA ARG A 82 -8.18 3.34 17.45
C ARG A 82 -6.84 2.73 17.85
N PHE A 83 -5.80 3.56 17.95
CA PHE A 83 -4.45 3.10 18.28
C PHE A 83 -4.04 3.39 19.73
N GLY A 84 -4.92 3.98 20.55
CA GLY A 84 -4.64 4.32 21.95
C GLY A 84 -3.49 5.31 22.11
N LEU A 85 -3.36 6.27 21.19
CA LEU A 85 -2.26 7.25 21.24
C LEU A 85 -2.51 8.26 22.35
N ALA A 86 -1.45 8.71 23.03
CA ALA A 86 -1.57 9.78 24.00
C ALA A 86 -1.93 11.09 23.29
N ASP A 87 -2.97 11.78 23.77
CA ASP A 87 -3.34 13.12 23.29
C ASP A 87 -2.38 14.12 23.94
N ARG A 88 -1.28 14.40 23.26
CA ARG A 88 -0.30 15.43 23.63
C ARG A 88 -0.13 16.42 22.48
#